data_AF-A0A9D9H417-F1
#
_entry.id   AF-A0A9D9H417-F1
#
_cell.length_a   1.000
_cell.length_b   1.000
_cell.length_c   1.000
_cell.angle_alpha   90.00
_cell.angle_beta   90.00
_cell.angle_gamma   90.00
#
_symmetry.space_group_name_H-M   'P 1'
#
loop_
_entity.id
_entity.type
_entity.pdbx_description
1 polymer ?
#
loop_
_entity_poly.entity_id
_entity_poly.type
_entity_poly.pdbx_seq_one_letter_code
_entity_poly.pdbx_strand_id
1 'polypeptide(L)'
;MLDSSDFVNRFISSQKSLMQYFGCQGDFYVKPLIDSSWAVKNNGEFSILSYWDNNDKRTDAIVVKKGGTPMVYKKDDFTMVIGIDCVKLAFVFRTDMER
;
A
#
# COMPACT_ATOMS: atom_id res chain seq x y z
N MET A 1 -16.44 -23.71 17.30
CA MET A 1 -16.97 -22.70 16.38
C MET A 1 -16.64 -21.36 17.01
N LEU A 2 -15.78 -20.53 16.41
CA LEU A 2 -15.50 -19.22 16.98
C LEU A 2 -16.80 -18.43 16.99
N ASP A 3 -17.15 -17.84 18.14
CA ASP A 3 -18.23 -16.88 18.21
C ASP A 3 -17.95 -15.78 17.17
N SER A 4 -18.96 -15.43 16.37
CA SER A 4 -18.81 -14.47 15.28
C SER A 4 -18.34 -13.10 15.80
N SER A 5 -18.71 -12.77 17.04
CA SER A 5 -18.25 -11.57 17.74
C SER A 5 -16.75 -11.61 18.06
N ASP A 6 -16.23 -12.75 18.52
CA ASP A 6 -14.82 -12.96 18.84
C ASP A 6 -13.93 -12.86 17.60
N PHE A 7 -14.37 -13.40 16.47
CA PHE A 7 -13.65 -13.28 15.21
C PHE A 7 -13.51 -11.82 14.76
N VAL A 8 -14.61 -11.07 14.78
CA VAL A 8 -14.62 -9.64 14.40
C VAL A 8 -13.73 -8.81 15.34
N ASN A 9 -13.80 -9.05 16.65
CA ASN A 9 -12.97 -8.35 17.64
C ASN A 9 -11.47 -8.67 17.47
N ARG A 10 -11.13 -9.93 17.15
CA ARG A 10 -9.75 -10.33 16.86
C ARG A 10 -9.21 -9.70 15.57
N PHE A 11 -10.05 -9.60 14.53
CA PHE A 11 -9.67 -8.92 13.29
C PHE A 11 -9.38 -7.43 13.55
N ILE A 12 -10.29 -6.71 14.21
CA ILE A 12 -10.14 -5.28 14.52
C ILE A 12 -8.90 -5.05 15.40
N SER A 13 -8.71 -5.86 16.44
CA SER A 13 -7.54 -5.73 17.33
C SER A 13 -6.23 -6.06 16.61
N SER A 14 -6.20 -7.07 15.74
CA SER A 14 -4.99 -7.40 14.95
C SER A 14 -4.64 -6.29 13.96
N GLN A 15 -5.63 -5.69 13.30
CA GLN A 15 -5.42 -4.54 12.42
C GLN A 15 -4.86 -3.35 13.21
N LYS A 16 -5.42 -3.04 14.38
CA LYS A 16 -4.90 -1.99 15.27
C LYS A 16 -3.47 -2.26 15.72
N SER A 17 -3.16 -3.48 16.16
CA SER A 17 -1.81 -3.88 16.57
C SER A 17 -0.81 -3.74 15.43
N LEU A 18 -1.20 -4.11 14.21
CA LEU A 18 -0.38 -3.95 13.03
C LEU A 18 -0.09 -2.46 12.75
N MET A 19 -1.11 -1.61 12.78
CA MET A 19 -0.92 -0.16 12.59
C MET A 19 -0.04 0.46 13.70
N GLN A 20 -0.25 0.04 14.96
CA GLN A 20 0.58 0.46 16.09
C GLN A 20 2.04 0.04 15.93
N TYR A 21 2.30 -1.18 15.47
CA TYR A 21 3.66 -1.68 15.22
C TYR A 21 4.41 -0.80 14.21
N PHE A 22 3.73 -0.35 13.15
CA PHE A 22 4.31 0.53 12.13
C PHE A 22 4.22 2.03 12.47
N GLY A 23 3.62 2.39 13.62
CA GLY A 23 3.47 3.78 14.06
C GLY A 23 2.59 4.64 13.14
N CYS A 24 1.70 4.02 12.36
CA CYS A 24 0.79 4.72 11.45
C CYS A 24 -0.63 4.75 12.03
N GLN A 25 -1.36 5.83 11.73
CA GLN A 25 -2.79 5.96 12.04
C GLN A 25 -3.57 5.90 10.73
N GLY A 26 -4.43 4.89 10.54
CA GLY A 26 -5.33 4.83 9.38
C GLY A 26 -5.97 3.46 9.14
N ASP A 27 -7.04 3.47 8.34
CA ASP A 27 -7.73 2.30 7.82
C ASP A 27 -7.23 2.02 6.40
N PHE A 28 -6.16 1.24 6.28
CA PHE A 28 -5.63 0.80 4.99
C PHE A 28 -5.95 -0.68 4.76
N TYR A 29 -6.23 -1.04 3.51
CA TYR A 29 -6.19 -2.44 3.10
C TYR A 29 -4.74 -2.91 3.09
N VAL A 30 -4.43 -3.98 3.84
CA VAL A 30 -3.08 -4.54 3.92
C VAL A 30 -2.99 -5.79 3.07
N LYS A 31 -2.18 -5.71 2.00
CA LYS A 31 -1.85 -6.85 1.15
C LYS A 31 -0.56 -7.53 1.67
N PRO A 32 -0.60 -8.79 2.13
CA PRO A 32 0.59 -9.47 2.61
C PRO A 32 1.48 -9.89 1.41
N LEU A 33 2.55 -9.14 1.17
CA LEU A 33 3.55 -9.38 0.12
C LEU A 33 4.89 -9.87 0.71
N ILE A 34 4.82 -10.67 1.79
CA ILE A 34 5.97 -11.02 2.65
C ILE A 34 7.07 -11.75 1.86
N ASP A 35 6.68 -12.56 0.87
CA ASP A 35 7.60 -13.35 0.06
C ASP A 35 7.95 -12.69 -1.29
N SER A 36 7.44 -11.49 -1.56
CA SER A 36 7.67 -10.78 -2.83
C SER A 36 8.97 -9.98 -2.80
N SER A 37 9.73 -10.02 -3.90
CA SER A 37 10.82 -9.06 -4.10
C SER A 37 10.24 -7.70 -4.50
N TRP A 38 10.91 -6.60 -4.11
CA TRP A 38 10.41 -5.25 -4.36
C TRP A 38 11.52 -4.20 -4.48
N ALA A 39 11.21 -3.07 -5.11
CA ALA A 39 12.07 -1.92 -5.24
C ALA A 39 11.24 -0.62 -5.27
N VAL A 40 11.79 0.48 -4.76
CA VAL A 40 11.20 1.82 -4.91
C VAL A 40 12.09 2.68 -5.78
N LYS A 41 11.54 3.24 -6.86
CA LYS A 41 12.23 4.18 -7.73
C LYS A 41 11.62 5.57 -7.60
N ASN A 42 12.46 6.58 -7.43
CA ASN A 42 12.05 7.97 -7.42
C ASN A 42 12.29 8.58 -8.82
N ASN A 43 11.25 9.15 -9.42
CA ASN A 43 11.29 9.81 -10.73
C ASN A 43 11.11 11.34 -10.59
N GLY A 44 11.48 11.91 -9.44
CA GLY A 44 11.31 13.33 -9.11
C GLY A 44 9.93 13.58 -8.50
N GLU A 45 8.91 13.64 -9.34
CA GLU A 45 7.55 13.97 -8.91
C GLU A 45 6.84 12.82 -8.21
N PHE A 46 7.16 11.57 -8.60
CA PHE A 46 6.53 10.37 -8.06
C PHE A 46 7.56 9.37 -7.56
N SER A 47 7.14 8.56 -6.60
CA SER A 47 7.86 7.37 -6.17
C SER A 47 7.02 6.16 -6.54
N ILE A 48 7.62 5.22 -7.27
CA ILE A 48 6.96 4.01 -7.76
C ILE A 48 7.52 2.83 -6.97
N LEU A 49 6.63 2.07 -6.32
CA LEU A 49 6.92 0.75 -5.78
C LEU A 49 6.71 -0.27 -6.89
N SER A 50 7.75 -1.01 -7.23
CA SER A 50 7.66 -2.20 -8.06
C SER A 50 7.80 -3.42 -7.17
N TYR A 51 6.94 -4.41 -7.32
CA TYR A 51 7.06 -5.70 -6.64
C TYR A 51 6.78 -6.85 -7.61
N TRP A 52 7.42 -8.00 -7.36
CA TRP A 52 7.32 -9.18 -8.21
C TRP A 52 6.75 -10.34 -7.40
N ASP A 53 5.78 -11.05 -7.99
CA ASP A 53 5.32 -12.32 -7.44
C ASP A 53 6.32 -13.46 -7.73
N ASN A 54 6.03 -14.65 -7.22
CA ASN A 54 6.89 -15.83 -7.39
C ASN A 54 7.03 -16.30 -8.86
N ASN A 55 6.28 -15.72 -9.80
CA ASN A 55 6.37 -15.98 -11.24
C ASN A 55 7.10 -14.84 -11.98
N ASP A 56 7.82 -13.97 -11.27
CA ASP A 56 8.47 -12.76 -11.79
C ASP A 56 7.50 -11.77 -12.46
N LYS A 57 6.20 -11.84 -12.15
CA LYS A 57 5.25 -10.87 -12.66
C LYS A 57 5.38 -9.58 -11.86
N ARG A 58 5.86 -8.53 -12.54
CA ARG A 58 5.97 -7.19 -11.99
C ARG A 58 4.60 -6.51 -11.86
N THR A 59 4.37 -5.91 -10.70
CA THR A 59 3.28 -4.96 -10.45
C THR A 59 3.88 -3.65 -9.95
N ASP A 60 3.36 -2.53 -10.45
CA ASP A 60 3.78 -1.19 -10.05
C ASP A 60 2.65 -0.49 -9.28
N ALA A 61 3.00 0.15 -8.17
CA ALA A 61 2.12 0.94 -7.32
C ALA A 61 2.73 2.33 -7.06
N ILE A 62 1.88 3.34 -6.86
CA ILE A 62 2.34 4.69 -6.54
C ILE A 62 2.52 4.82 -5.03
N VAL A 63 3.70 5.19 -4.57
CA VAL A 63 3.96 5.43 -3.14
C VAL A 63 3.34 6.76 -2.74
N VAL A 64 2.52 6.74 -1.69
CA VAL A 64 1.87 7.92 -1.14
C VAL A 64 2.91 8.83 -0.49
N LYS A 65 2.77 10.15 -0.71
CA LYS A 65 3.61 11.17 -0.06
C LYS A 65 2.81 11.91 1.03
N LYS A 66 3.44 12.17 2.17
CA LYS A 66 2.93 13.08 3.20
C LYS A 66 3.92 14.23 3.36
N GLY A 67 3.49 15.46 3.06
CA GLY A 67 4.37 16.64 3.10
C GLY A 67 5.53 16.58 2.08
N GLY A 68 5.32 15.91 0.93
CA GLY A 68 6.36 15.72 -0.10
C GLY A 68 7.30 14.53 0.12
N THR A 69 7.27 13.90 1.30
CA THR A 69 8.11 12.73 1.63
C THR A 69 7.33 11.42 1.41
N PRO A 70 7.92 10.40 0.73
CA PRO A 70 7.31 9.08 0.60
C PRO A 70 7.05 8.42 1.96
N MET A 71 5.87 7.85 2.13
CA MET A 71 5.47 7.14 3.36
C MET A 71 6.04 5.73 3.38
N VAL A 72 7.32 5.63 3.75
CA VAL A 72 8.06 4.37 3.93
C VAL A 72 8.50 4.26 5.39
N TYR A 73 8.11 3.18 6.06
CA TYR A 73 8.37 2.92 7.47
C TYR A 73 9.22 1.66 7.60
N LYS A 74 10.42 1.78 8.20
CA LYS A 74 11.33 0.66 8.44
C LYS A 74 11.37 0.35 9.93
N LYS A 75 11.21 -0.92 10.30
CA LYS A 75 11.28 -1.38 11.69
C LYS A 75 11.81 -2.81 11.72
N ASP A 76 12.90 -3.01 12.47
CA ASP A 76 13.58 -4.30 12.61
C ASP A 76 13.87 -4.90 11.23
N ASP A 77 13.34 -6.10 10.95
CA ASP A 77 13.49 -6.80 9.68
C ASP A 77 12.43 -6.43 8.62
N PHE A 78 11.50 -5.51 8.94
CA PHE A 78 10.34 -5.21 8.11
C PHE A 78 10.34 -3.79 7.55
N THR A 79 9.79 -3.65 6.34
CA THR A 79 9.49 -2.35 5.72
C THR A 79 8.04 -2.31 5.28
N MET A 80 7.28 -1.33 5.77
CA MET A 80 5.95 -1.00 5.29
C MET A 80 6.02 0.18 4.32
N VAL A 81 5.37 0.03 3.17
CA VAL A 81 5.22 1.09 2.17
C VAL A 81 3.74 1.36 1.99
N ILE A 82 3.32 2.61 2.18
CA ILE A 82 1.95 3.03 1.90
C ILE A 82 1.87 3.39 0.42
N GLY A 83 1.18 2.55 -0.35
CA GLY A 83 1.04 2.70 -1.79
C GLY A 83 -0.41 2.65 -2.25
N ILE A 84 -0.68 3.27 -3.39
CA ILE A 84 -1.90 3.11 -4.18
C ILE A 84 -1.58 2.07 -5.26
N ASP A 85 -2.07 0.86 -5.06
CA ASP A 85 -2.15 -0.19 -6.09
C ASP A 85 -3.39 0.11 -6.94
N CYS A 86 -3.18 0.59 -8.17
CA CYS A 86 -4.21 1.29 -8.94
C CYS A 86 -5.51 0.50 -9.13
N VAL A 87 -6.65 1.16 -8.92
CA VAL A 87 -7.95 0.81 -9.53
C VAL A 87 -7.95 1.28 -10.99
N LYS A 88 -8.49 0.48 -11.91
CA LYS A 88 -8.69 0.90 -13.31
C LYS A 88 -9.77 1.98 -13.35
N LEU A 89 -9.42 3.19 -13.76
CA LEU A 89 -10.35 4.30 -13.94
C LEU A 89 -10.30 4.77 -15.40
N ALA A 90 -11.47 4.92 -16.01
CA ALA A 90 -11.61 5.54 -17.31
C ALA A 90 -12.00 7.00 -17.11
N PHE A 91 -11.26 7.92 -17.72
CA PHE A 91 -11.56 9.34 -17.74
C PHE A 91 -11.95 9.72 -19.16
N VAL A 92 -13.10 10.38 -19.31
CA VAL A 92 -13.62 10.82 -20.61
C VAL A 92 -13.70 12.34 -20.56
N PHE A 93 -12.99 12.99 -21.50
CA PHE A 93 -12.95 14.44 -21.64
C PHE A 93 -13.55 14.88 -22.97
N ARG A 94 -13.99 16.14 -23.01
CA ARG A 94 -14.37 16.80 -24.25
C ARG A 94 -13.12 17.22 -25.02
N THR A 95 -12.97 16.74 -26.25
CA THR A 95 -11.81 17.03 -27.11
C THR A 95 -11.63 18.53 -27.37
N ASP A 96 -12.73 19.28 -27.48
CA ASP A 96 -12.71 20.73 -27.70
C ASP A 96 -12.35 21.56 -26.46
N MET A 97 -12.10 20.89 -25.32
CA MET A 97 -11.67 21.51 -24.07
C MET A 97 -10.23 21.14 -23.66
N GLU A 98 -9.49 20.47 -24.55
CA GLU A 98 -8.04 20.28 -24.40
C GLU A 98 -7.35 21.65 -24.45
N ARG A 99 -6.57 21.97 -23.40
CA ARG A 99 -5.81 23.23 -23.28
C ARG A 99 -4.33 22.96 -23.50
#